data_AF-A0A925NS49-F1
#
_entry.id   AF-A0A925NS49-F1
#
_cell.length_a   1.000
_cell.length_b   1.000
_cell.length_c   1.000
_cell.angle_alpha   90.00
_cell.angle_beta   90.00
_cell.angle_gamma   90.00
#
_symmetry.space_group_name_H-M   'P 1'
#
loop_
_entity.id
_entity.type
_entity.pdbx_description
1 polymer ?
#
loop_
_entity_poly.entity_id
_entity_poly.type
_entity_poly.pdbx_seq_one_letter_code
_entity_poly.pdbx_strand_id
1 'polypeptide(L)'
;MKPRLLADENTSHRLVSACRQIDAGFPLIHISDWENGAYLSVKDPALLMTLREHKMILVGFDRASMPLHAGTLTREGLGHSGVILFRRSVPVTAYGKQARLLVDLWREGQDWEWADRIEYLPRS
;
A
#
# COMPACT_ATOMS: atom_id res chain seq x y z
N MET A 1 0.67 -0.67 18.01
CA MET A 1 1.27 -0.14 16.77
C MET A 1 0.13 0.31 15.87
N LYS A 2 0.12 1.56 15.39
CA LYS A 2 -0.91 1.98 14.41
C LYS A 2 -0.61 1.25 13.09
N PRO A 3 -1.59 0.56 12.46
CA PRO A 3 -1.37 -0.01 11.14
C PRO A 3 -0.95 1.11 10.19
N ARG A 4 0.15 0.91 9.47
CA ARG A 4 0.71 1.91 8.57
C ARG A 4 0.48 1.56 7.09
N LEU A 5 0.17 0.30 6.78
CA LEU A 5 -0.01 -0.17 5.40
C LEU A 5 -1.41 -0.77 5.20
N LEU A 6 -2.07 -0.38 4.12
CA LEU A 6 -3.32 -0.97 3.65
C LEU A 6 -3.08 -1.74 2.35
N ALA A 7 -3.38 -3.04 2.32
CA ALA A 7 -3.39 -3.81 1.09
C ALA A 7 -4.69 -3.55 0.32
N ASP A 8 -4.56 -3.10 -0.93
CA ASP A 8 -5.63 -2.81 -1.88
C ASP A 8 -6.53 -4.05 -2.14
N GLU A 9 -7.76 -3.86 -2.58
CA GLU A 9 -8.74 -4.89 -2.91
C GLU A 9 -8.26 -5.86 -3.99
N ASN A 10 -7.34 -5.41 -4.86
CA ASN A 10 -6.72 -6.23 -5.89
C ASN A 10 -5.58 -7.12 -5.36
N THR A 11 -5.18 -6.95 -4.09
CA THR A 11 -4.19 -7.81 -3.44
C THR A 11 -4.84 -9.05 -2.85
N SER A 12 -4.04 -10.05 -2.46
CA SER A 12 -4.54 -11.25 -1.80
C SER A 12 -4.28 -11.18 -0.30
N HIS A 13 -5.21 -11.68 0.52
CA HIS A 13 -4.94 -11.98 1.93
C HIS A 13 -3.70 -12.87 2.14
N ARG A 14 -3.31 -13.67 1.13
CA ARG A 14 -2.06 -14.45 1.16
C ARG A 14 -0.81 -13.57 1.24
N LEU A 15 -0.84 -12.36 0.69
CA LEU A 15 0.25 -11.37 0.85
C LEU A 15 0.39 -10.98 2.32
N VAL A 16 -0.73 -10.67 2.98
CA VAL A 16 -0.75 -10.31 4.41
C VAL A 16 -0.16 -11.43 5.26
N SER A 17 -0.63 -12.67 5.05
CA SER A 17 -0.09 -13.84 5.74
C SER A 17 1.39 -14.06 5.45
N ALA A 18 1.83 -13.91 4.20
CA ALA A 18 3.24 -14.08 3.82
C ALA A 18 4.15 -13.01 4.45
N CYS A 19 3.70 -11.75 4.56
CA CYS A 19 4.46 -10.71 5.26
C CYS A 19 4.60 -11.03 6.75
N ARG A 20 3.52 -11.50 7.38
CA ARG A 20 3.51 -11.89 8.80
C ARG A 20 4.36 -13.13 9.10
N GLN A 21 4.61 -14.00 8.12
CA GLN A 21 5.56 -15.10 8.25
C GLN A 21 7.02 -14.62 8.28
N ILE A 22 7.34 -13.50 7.61
CA ILE A 22 8.69 -12.90 7.60
C ILE A 22 8.89 -12.02 8.83
N ASP A 23 7.86 -11.25 9.19
CA ASP A 23 7.86 -10.35 10.34
C ASP A 23 6.48 -10.42 11.01
N ALA A 24 6.41 -11.08 12.17
CA ALA A 24 5.16 -11.30 12.90
C ALA A 24 4.41 -10.00 13.25
N GLY A 25 5.14 -8.88 13.39
CA GLY A 25 4.57 -7.56 13.68
C GLY A 25 4.29 -6.71 12.44
N PHE A 26 4.41 -7.26 11.22
CA PHE A 26 4.33 -6.47 10.00
C PHE A 26 2.99 -5.70 9.89
N PRO A 27 3.02 -4.35 9.75
CA PRO A 27 1.85 -3.50 9.96
C PRO A 27 0.96 -3.38 8.72
N LEU A 28 0.66 -4.51 8.08
CA LEU A 28 -0.22 -4.63 6.91
C LEU A 28 -1.57 -5.25 7.28
N ILE A 29 -2.64 -4.61 6.82
CA ILE A 29 -4.03 -5.12 6.88
C ILE A 29 -4.66 -5.06 5.48
N HIS A 30 -5.52 -6.01 5.15
CA HIS A 30 -6.25 -5.99 3.87
C HIS A 30 -7.46 -5.05 3.95
N ILE A 31 -7.81 -4.36 2.86
CA ILE A 31 -8.93 -3.40 2.84
C ILE A 31 -10.27 -4.00 3.23
N SER A 32 -10.52 -5.29 2.96
CA SER A 32 -11.74 -5.98 3.41
C SER A 32 -11.82 -6.17 4.93
N ASP A 33 -10.66 -6.21 5.61
CA ASP A 33 -10.60 -6.37 7.06
C ASP A 33 -10.55 -5.01 7.77
N TRP A 34 -10.08 -3.98 7.06
CA TRP A 34 -9.98 -2.61 7.58
C TRP A 34 -11.33 -1.91 7.55
N GLU A 35 -11.73 -1.30 8.67
CA GLU A 35 -13.03 -0.62 8.82
C GLU A 35 -14.21 -1.50 8.38
N ASN A 36 -14.11 -2.82 8.63
CA ASN A 36 -15.09 -3.85 8.21
C ASN A 36 -15.41 -3.82 6.71
N GLY A 37 -14.43 -3.45 5.86
CA GLY A 37 -14.59 -3.42 4.41
C GLY A 37 -15.40 -2.23 3.89
N ALA A 38 -15.63 -1.20 4.71
CA ALA A 38 -16.42 -0.02 4.33
C ALA A 38 -15.90 0.73 3.09
N TYR A 39 -14.63 0.53 2.74
CA TYR A 39 -13.96 1.21 1.62
C TYR A 39 -13.72 0.32 0.40
N LEU A 40 -14.31 -0.88 0.35
CA LEU A 40 -14.30 -1.72 -0.86
C LEU A 40 -15.01 -1.00 -2.02
N SER A 41 -14.46 -1.10 -3.23
CA SER A 41 -14.99 -0.44 -4.44
C SER A 41 -15.11 1.09 -4.37
N VAL A 42 -14.51 1.74 -3.36
CA VAL A 42 -14.44 3.21 -3.30
C VAL A 42 -13.47 3.72 -4.35
N LYS A 43 -13.81 4.84 -5.00
CA LYS A 43 -12.95 5.45 -6.03
C LYS A 43 -11.59 5.87 -5.44
N ASP A 44 -10.52 5.64 -6.20
CA ASP A 44 -9.14 5.88 -5.77
C ASP A 44 -8.89 7.25 -5.11
N PRO A 45 -9.36 8.40 -5.64
CA PRO A 45 -9.12 9.69 -4.97
C PRO A 45 -9.74 9.76 -3.57
N ALA A 46 -10.96 9.26 -3.41
CA ALA A 46 -11.65 9.25 -2.13
C ALA A 46 -10.95 8.31 -1.15
N LEU A 47 -10.52 7.14 -1.62
CA LEU A 47 -9.74 6.21 -0.81
C LEU A 47 -8.43 6.87 -0.33
N LEU A 48 -7.64 7.47 -1.23
CA LEU A 48 -6.38 8.12 -0.88
C LEU A 48 -6.56 9.26 0.13
N MET A 49 -7.63 10.04 0.03
CA MET A 49 -7.97 11.08 1.01
C MET A 49 -8.31 10.47 2.38
N THR A 50 -9.12 9.41 2.44
CA THR A 50 -9.38 8.71 3.70
C THR A 50 -8.08 8.17 4.32
N LEU A 51 -7.20 7.56 3.51
CA LEU A 51 -5.92 7.06 4.00
C LEU A 51 -4.98 8.17 4.47
N ARG A 52 -5.11 9.39 3.93
CA ARG A 52 -4.45 10.59 4.46
C ARG A 52 -4.88 10.86 5.90
N GLU A 53 -6.19 10.90 6.16
CA GLU A 53 -6.76 11.16 7.49
C GLU A 53 -6.35 10.10 8.52
N HIS A 54 -6.28 8.84 8.09
CA HIS A 54 -5.88 7.71 8.93
C HIS A 54 -4.37 7.47 9.02
N LYS A 55 -3.54 8.25 8.29
CA LYS A 55 -2.08 8.10 8.21
C LYS A 55 -1.64 6.70 7.74
N MET A 56 -2.33 6.18 6.72
CA MET A 56 -2.08 4.85 6.15
C MET A 56 -1.56 4.96 4.71
N ILE A 57 -0.61 4.11 4.34
CA ILE A 57 -0.01 4.03 3.01
C ILE A 57 -0.68 2.90 2.24
N LEU A 58 -1.13 3.18 1.03
CA LEU A 58 -1.75 2.16 0.17
C LEU A 58 -0.69 1.25 -0.44
N VAL A 59 -0.94 -0.06 -0.50
CA VAL A 59 -0.09 -1.06 -1.15
C VAL A 59 -0.92 -1.81 -2.20
N GLY A 60 -0.54 -1.74 -3.47
CA GLY A 60 -1.36 -2.29 -4.55
C GLY A 60 -0.64 -2.60 -5.86
N PHE A 61 -1.40 -3.18 -6.81
CA PHE A 61 -0.92 -3.49 -8.16
C PHE A 61 -1.36 -2.47 -9.22
N ASP A 62 -2.29 -1.57 -8.89
CA ASP A 62 -2.76 -0.56 -9.82
C ASP A 62 -1.69 0.49 -10.09
N ARG A 63 -1.13 0.42 -11.30
CA ARG A 63 -0.11 1.33 -11.79
C ARG A 63 -0.65 2.29 -12.84
N ALA A 64 -1.91 2.14 -13.21
CA ALA A 64 -2.52 2.91 -14.28
C ALA A 64 -3.24 4.13 -13.70
N SER A 65 -4.10 3.93 -12.70
CA SER A 65 -4.89 5.00 -12.09
C SER A 65 -4.24 5.53 -10.81
N MET A 66 -3.72 4.65 -9.95
CA MET A 66 -3.29 5.04 -8.60
C MET A 66 -2.21 6.14 -8.59
N PRO A 67 -1.11 6.05 -9.39
CA PRO A 67 -0.13 7.14 -9.45
C PRO A 67 -0.70 8.45 -9.96
N LEU A 68 -1.66 8.38 -10.90
CA LEU A 68 -2.28 9.56 -11.49
C LEU A 68 -3.16 10.29 -10.47
N HIS A 69 -3.98 9.55 -9.72
CA HIS A 69 -4.84 10.10 -8.68
C HIS A 69 -4.03 10.67 -7.51
N ALA A 70 -3.02 9.92 -7.04
CA ALA A 70 -2.08 10.37 -6.03
C ALA A 70 -1.38 11.68 -6.43
N GLY A 71 -0.77 11.73 -7.63
CA GLY A 71 -0.11 12.94 -8.12
C GLY A 71 -1.08 14.12 -8.35
N THR A 72 -2.34 13.86 -8.67
CA THR A 72 -3.37 14.92 -8.77
C THR A 72 -3.66 15.53 -7.40
N LEU A 73 -3.90 14.71 -6.38
CA LEU A 73 -4.14 15.18 -5.02
C LEU A 73 -2.97 16.02 -4.50
N THR A 74 -1.72 15.58 -4.72
CA THR A 74 -0.53 16.34 -4.31
C THR A 74 -0.47 17.71 -4.99
N ARG A 75 -0.72 17.78 -6.31
CA ARG A 75 -0.72 19.06 -7.06
C ARG A 75 -1.84 20.01 -6.62
N GLU A 76 -2.99 19.48 -6.21
CA GLU A 76 -4.12 20.25 -5.71
C GLU A 76 -3.97 20.66 -4.23
N GLY A 77 -2.86 20.29 -3.57
CA GLY A 77 -2.61 20.59 -2.16
C GLY A 77 -3.40 19.72 -1.18
N LEU A 78 -4.22 18.79 -1.68
CA LEU A 78 -4.98 17.83 -0.88
C LEU A 78 -4.09 16.69 -0.36
N GLY A 79 -3.14 16.26 -1.19
CA GLY A 79 -2.12 15.22 -0.97
C GLY A 79 -2.61 13.84 -0.48
N HIS A 80 -1.67 12.99 -0.07
CA HIS A 80 -1.93 11.64 0.43
C HIS A 80 -0.87 11.14 1.45
N SER A 81 -1.16 10.05 2.15
CA SER A 81 -0.24 9.46 3.15
C SER A 81 0.90 8.62 2.55
N GLY A 82 0.77 8.22 1.27
CA GLY A 82 1.78 7.47 0.53
C GLY A 82 1.18 6.31 -0.25
N VAL A 83 1.87 5.88 -1.29
CA VAL A 83 1.49 4.73 -2.12
C VAL A 83 2.72 3.87 -2.41
N ILE A 84 2.60 2.55 -2.26
CA ILE A 84 3.61 1.56 -2.64
C ILE A 84 3.00 0.65 -3.70
N LEU A 85 3.65 0.55 -4.85
CA LEU A 85 3.15 -0.22 -5.98
C LEU A 85 4.09 -1.36 -6.37
N PHE A 86 3.52 -2.54 -6.61
CA PHE A 86 4.26 -3.64 -7.20
C PHE A 86 4.60 -3.35 -8.67
N ARG A 87 5.84 -3.59 -9.09
CA ARG A 87 6.24 -3.49 -10.51
C ARG A 87 5.67 -4.66 -11.33
N ARG A 88 5.52 -4.46 -12.64
CA ARG A 88 5.08 -5.49 -13.61
C ARG A 88 5.87 -6.81 -13.53
N SER A 89 7.15 -6.73 -13.16
CA SER A 89 8.06 -7.87 -13.03
C SER A 89 7.82 -8.71 -11.78
N VAL A 90 6.91 -8.30 -10.89
CA VAL A 90 6.52 -9.07 -9.70
C VAL A 90 5.17 -9.74 -9.99
N PRO A 91 5.12 -11.07 -10.18
CA PRO A 91 3.87 -11.76 -10.46
C PRO A 91 2.89 -11.66 -9.29
N VAL A 92 1.60 -11.48 -9.57
CA VAL A 92 0.50 -11.39 -8.56
C VAL A 92 0.38 -12.67 -7.72
N THR A 93 0.82 -13.81 -8.24
CA THR A 93 0.79 -15.10 -7.54
C THR A 93 2.05 -15.41 -6.72
N ALA A 94 3.12 -14.62 -6.88
CA ALA A 94 4.40 -14.86 -6.23
C ALA A 94 4.47 -14.24 -4.82
N TYR A 95 3.55 -14.64 -3.93
CA TYR A 95 3.37 -14.02 -2.60
C TYR A 95 4.64 -13.95 -1.76
N GLY A 96 5.48 -15.00 -1.78
CA GLY A 96 6.76 -14.97 -1.06
C GLY A 96 7.73 -13.91 -1.58
N LYS A 97 7.75 -13.65 -2.90
CA LYS A 97 8.55 -12.58 -3.50
C LYS A 97 7.98 -11.21 -3.15
N GLN A 98 6.66 -11.05 -3.27
CA GLN A 98 5.96 -9.81 -2.92
C GLN A 98 6.21 -9.42 -1.45
N ALA A 99 6.04 -10.38 -0.54
CA ALA A 99 6.21 -10.18 0.88
C ALA A 99 7.64 -9.78 1.24
N ARG A 100 8.66 -10.45 0.69
CA ARG A 100 10.07 -10.05 0.91
C ARG A 100 10.33 -8.63 0.46
N LEU A 101 9.99 -8.30 -0.79
CA LEU A 101 10.19 -6.95 -1.33
C LEU A 101 9.50 -5.87 -0.48
N LEU A 102 8.26 -6.13 -0.06
CA LEU A 102 7.49 -5.18 0.73
C LEU A 102 8.04 -5.02 2.14
N VAL A 103 8.41 -6.12 2.80
CA VAL A 103 9.01 -6.09 4.14
C VAL A 103 10.37 -5.38 4.11
N ASP A 104 11.20 -5.66 3.10
CA ASP A 104 12.52 -5.05 2.97
C ASP A 104 12.42 -3.55 2.69
N LEU A 105 11.56 -3.13 1.75
CA LEU A 105 11.30 -1.70 1.50
C LEU A 105 10.77 -1.01 2.76
N TRP A 106 9.86 -1.65 3.48
CA TRP A 106 9.27 -1.06 4.68
C TRP A 106 10.30 -0.88 5.81
N ARG A 107 11.27 -1.78 5.93
CA ARG A 107 12.37 -1.68 6.90
C ARG A 107 13.32 -0.54 6.53
N GLU A 108 13.67 -0.41 5.25
CA GLU A 108 14.49 0.70 4.75
C GLU A 108 13.79 2.05 4.93
N GLY A 109 12.48 2.07 4.70
CA GLY A 109 11.66 3.28 4.70
C GLY A 109 11.08 3.70 6.05
N GLN A 110 11.52 3.15 7.19
CA GLN A 110 10.90 3.47 8.48
C GLN A 110 10.98 4.96 8.84
N ASP A 111 12.08 5.61 8.47
CA ASP A 111 12.38 7.01 8.75
C ASP A 111 12.12 7.94 7.55
N TRP A 112 11.53 7.42 6.48
CA TRP A 112 11.22 8.24 5.31
C TRP A 112 10.02 9.15 5.58
N GLU A 113 10.04 10.34 4.97
CA GLU A 113 8.85 11.18 4.83
C GLU A 113 7.95 10.55 3.75
N TRP A 114 6.81 9.99 4.19
CA TRP A 114 5.88 9.23 3.34
C TRP A 114 4.77 10.08 2.74
N ALA A 115 4.51 11.28 3.28
CA ALA A 115 3.50 12.16 2.71
C ALA A 115 3.81 12.45 1.24
N ASP A 116 2.79 12.34 0.39
CA ASP A 116 2.89 12.58 -1.05
C ASP A 116 3.93 11.71 -1.80
N ARG A 117 4.41 10.63 -1.17
CA ARG A 117 5.40 9.71 -1.76
C ARG A 117 4.72 8.57 -2.51
N ILE A 118 5.22 8.28 -3.72
CA ILE A 118 4.84 7.12 -4.52
C ILE A 118 6.07 6.26 -4.77
N GLU A 119 6.11 5.07 -4.17
CA GLU A 119 7.22 4.12 -4.31
C GLU A 119 6.84 2.91 -5.15
N TYR A 120 7.82 2.37 -5.87
CA TYR A 120 7.67 1.14 -6.64
C TYR A 120 8.64 0.10 -6.14
N LEU A 121 8.12 -1.03 -5.68
CA LEU A 121 8.93 -2.12 -5.13
C LEU A 121 10.05 -2.54 -6.08
N PRO A 122 11.26 -2.82 -5.58
CA PRO A 122 12.41 -3.15 -6.41
C PRO A 122 12.21 -4.48 -7.15
N ARG A 123 13.06 -4.74 -8.15
CA ARG A 123 12.97 -5.97 -8.96
C ARG A 123 13.47 -7.22 -8.23
N SER A 124 14.42 -7.03 -7.32
CA SER A 124 15.17 -8.02 -6.55
C SER A 124 15.76 -7.37 -5.32
#